data_AF-D7CL75-F1
#
_entry.id   AF-D7CL75-F1
#
_cell.length_a   1.000
_cell.length_b   1.000
_cell.length_c   1.000
_cell.angle_alpha   90.00
_cell.angle_beta   90.00
_cell.angle_gamma   90.00
#
_symmetry.space_group_name_H-M   'P 1'
#
loop_
_entity.id
_entity.type
_entity.pdbx_description
1 polymer ?
#
loop_
_entity_poly.entity_id
_entity_poly.type
_entity_poly.pdbx_seq_one_letter_code
_entity_poly.pdbx_strand_id
1 'polypeptide(L)' 'MKIGQKVRLVSEFAGLPGGTTGQVVGLEAGGSLVRVMWQIPGREGKKPLFHLFTVEEYQRLLQEV' A
#
# COMPACT_ATOMS: atom_id res chain seq x y z
N MET A 1 7.94 -4.70 8.05
CA MET A 1 6.78 -4.99 7.18
C MET A 1 6.24 -6.36 7.51
N LYS A 2 4.91 -6.51 7.62
CA LYS A 2 4.25 -7.81 7.82
C LYS A 2 2.93 -7.83 7.05
N ILE A 3 2.50 -9.01 6.60
CA ILE A 3 1.16 -9.17 6.02
C ILE A 3 0.11 -8.84 7.09
N GLY A 4 -0.93 -8.10 6.69
CA GLY A 4 -1.95 -7.56 7.58
C GLY A 4 -1.66 -6.17 8.14
N GLN A 5 -0.41 -5.69 8.01
CA GLN A 5 0.00 -4.36 8.50
C GLN A 5 -0.79 -3.26 7.77
N LYS A 6 -1.36 -2.33 8.55
CA LYS A 6 -2.00 -1.13 8.01
C LYS A 6 -0.95 -0.08 7.71
N VAL A 7 -1.15 0.62 6.61
CA VAL A 7 -0.25 1.67 6.13
C VAL A 7 -1.03 2.87 5.65
N ARG A 8 -0.37 4.02 5.66
CA ARG A 8 -0.86 5.28 5.10
C ARG A 8 0.19 5.84 4.14
N LEU A 9 -0.25 6.32 2.98
CA LEU A 9 0.60 7.08 2.07
C LEU A 9 1.01 8.42 2.69
N VAL A 10 2.30 8.73 2.69
CA VAL A 10 2.80 10.03 3.19
C VAL A 10 2.71 11.12 2.13
N SER A 11 2.71 10.76 0.85
CA SER A 11 2.61 11.67 -0.29
C SER A 11 1.77 11.05 -1.42
N GLU A 12 1.46 11.84 -2.45
CA GLU A 12 0.78 11.32 -3.63
C GLU A 12 1.63 10.26 -4.33
N PHE A 13 1.00 9.15 -4.73
CA PHE A 13 1.65 8.07 -5.47
C PHE A 13 0.65 7.38 -6.41
N ALA A 14 1.03 7.21 -7.68
CA ALA A 14 0.21 6.52 -8.69
C ALA A 14 -1.26 7.02 -8.74
N GLY A 15 -1.47 8.33 -8.59
CA GLY A 15 -2.79 8.96 -8.58
C GLY A 15 -3.59 8.76 -7.28
N LEU A 16 -3.00 8.19 -6.24
CA LEU A 16 -3.57 8.13 -4.90
C LEU A 16 -3.10 9.32 -4.07
N PRO A 17 -4.01 10.10 -3.48
CA PRO A 17 -3.61 11.25 -2.67
C PRO A 17 -2.89 10.80 -1.39
N GLY A 18 -1.99 11.65 -0.90
CA GLY A 18 -1.38 11.48 0.42
C GLY A 18 -2.46 11.36 1.50
N GLY A 19 -2.21 10.51 2.49
CA GLY A 19 -3.18 10.15 3.52
C GLY A 19 -4.06 8.94 3.21
N THR A 20 -4.07 8.45 1.96
CA THR A 20 -4.79 7.23 1.59
C THR A 20 -4.28 6.04 2.40
N THR A 21 -5.18 5.29 3.01
CA THR A 21 -4.85 4.11 3.82
C THR A 21 -4.90 2.83 3.00
N GLY A 22 -4.09 1.86 3.39
CA GLY A 22 -4.05 0.55 2.78
C GLY A 22 -3.61 -0.52 3.77
N GLN A 23 -3.51 -1.74 3.27
CA GLN A 23 -3.06 -2.88 4.03
C GLN A 23 -2.06 -3.70 3.22
N VAL A 24 -0.98 -4.12 3.85
CA VAL A 24 -0.04 -5.08 3.27
C VAL A 24 -0.73 -6.42 3.15
N VAL A 25 -0.85 -6.95 1.93
CA VAL A 25 -1.53 -8.21 1.62
C VAL A 25 -0.57 -9.31 1.16
N GLY A 26 0.69 -8.98 0.87
CA GLY A 26 1.67 -9.95 0.41
C GLY A 26 3.10 -9.43 0.44
N LEU A 27 4.03 -10.38 0.50
CA LEU A 27 5.46 -10.17 0.30
C LEU A 27 5.87 -11.03 -0.88
N GLU A 28 6.31 -10.40 -1.96
CA GLU A 28 6.63 -11.03 -3.24
C GLU A 28 8.16 -11.06 -3.45
N ALA A 29 8.63 -11.86 -4.41
CA ALA A 29 10.04 -11.94 -4.78
C ALA A 29 10.99 -12.15 -3.57
N GLY A 30 10.64 -13.12 -2.71
CA GLY A 30 11.42 -13.43 -1.50
C GLY A 30 11.43 -12.31 -0.44
N GLY A 31 10.49 -11.37 -0.50
CA GLY A 31 10.38 -10.24 0.44
C GLY A 31 10.96 -8.92 -0.08
N SER A 32 11.41 -8.87 -1.33
CA SER A 32 11.95 -7.66 -1.95
C SER A 32 10.85 -6.69 -2.42
N LEU A 33 9.63 -7.20 -2.58
CA LEU A 33 8.47 -6.43 -3.00
C LEU A 33 7.32 -6.58 -2.00
N VAL A 34 6.66 -5.47 -1.70
CA VAL A 34 5.53 -5.41 -0.77
C VAL A 34 4.27 -5.10 -1.55
N ARG A 35 3.27 -5.99 -1.44
CA ARG A 35 1.96 -5.79 -2.07
C ARG A 35 1.02 -5.11 -1.09
N VAL A 36 0.53 -3.92 -1.46
CA VAL A 36 -0.42 -3.15 -0.67
C VAL A 36 -1.76 -3.06 -1.38
N MET A 37 -2.84 -3.33 -0.65
CA MET A 37 -4.22 -3.12 -1.09
C MET A 37 -4.75 -1.80 -0.53
N TRP A 38 -5.25 -0.94 -1.39
CA TRP A 38 -5.71 0.40 -1.02
C TRP A 38 -7.19 0.44 -0.64
N GLN A 39 -7.49 1.18 0.43
CA GLN A 39 -8.84 1.47 0.89
C GLN A 39 -9.25 2.84 0.35
N ILE A 40 -9.95 2.86 -0.79
CA ILE A 40 -10.35 4.11 -1.45
C ILE A 40 -11.87 4.28 -1.28
N PRO A 41 -12.32 5.33 -0.57
CA PRO A 41 -13.74 5.64 -0.44
C PRO A 41 -14.43 5.73 -1.81
N GLY A 42 -15.64 5.19 -1.93
CA GLY A 42 -16.41 5.22 -3.19
C GLY A 42 -15.94 4.22 -4.26
N ARG A 43 -14.97 3.34 -3.97
CA ARG A 43 -14.67 2.16 -4.79
C ARG A 43 -15.26 0.85 -4.23
N GLU A 44 -16.22 0.95 -3.30
CA GLU A 44 -16.95 -0.21 -2.80
C GLU A 44 -17.63 -0.97 -3.95
N GLY A 45 -17.39 -2.28 -4.04
CA GLY A 45 -17.85 -3.12 -5.15
C GLY A 45 -17.00 -3.10 -6.42
N LYS A 46 -15.97 -2.23 -6.51
CA LYS A 46 -14.98 -2.26 -7.61
C LYS A 46 -13.83 -3.21 -7.26
N LYS A 47 -13.09 -3.64 -8.30
CA LYS A 47 -11.87 -4.44 -8.11
C LYS A 47 -10.91 -3.71 -7.15
N PRO A 48 -10.34 -4.40 -6.15
CA PRO A 48 -9.40 -3.77 -5.24
C PRO A 48 -8.18 -3.24 -5.99
N LEU A 49 -7.69 -2.07 -5.59
CA LEU A 49 -6.48 -1.50 -6.17
C LEU A 49 -5.26 -1.99 -5.39
N PHE A 50 -4.33 -2.61 -6.08
CA PHE A 50 -3.07 -3.06 -5.51
C PHE A 50 -1.90 -2.31 -6.13
N HIS A 51 -0.87 -2.04 -5.32
CA HIS A 51 0.43 -1.62 -5.81
C HIS A 51 1.53 -2.48 -5.19
N LEU A 52 2.59 -2.70 -5.97
CA LEU A 52 3.82 -3.30 -5.50
C LEU A 52 4.81 -2.18 -5.20
N PHE A 53 5.44 -2.26 -4.05
CA PHE A 53 6.49 -1.35 -3.61
C PHE A 53 7.78 -2.13 -3.44
N THR A 54 8.89 -1.58 -3.88
CA THR A 54 10.19 -2.01 -3.35
C THR A 54 10.26 -1.74 -1.85
N VAL A 55 11.17 -2.41 -1.15
CA VAL A 55 11.41 -2.16 0.29
C VAL A 55 11.73 -0.69 0.55
N GLU A 56 12.52 -0.06 -0.33
CA GLU A 56 12.90 1.35 -0.23
C GLU A 56 11.68 2.27 -0.41
N GLU A 57 10.89 2.06 -1.46
CA GLU A 57 9.67 2.85 -1.68
C GLU A 57 8.66 2.66 -0.54
N TYR A 58 8.52 1.45 -0.02
CA TYR A 58 7.66 1.17 1.13
C TYR A 58 8.09 2.03 2.33
N GLN A 59 9.37 2.04 2.67
CA GLN A 59 9.88 2.82 3.80
C GLN A 59 9.80 4.33 3.58
N ARG A 60 9.93 4.79 2.33
CA ARG A 60 9.91 6.22 1.99
C ARG A 60 8.48 6.77 1.87
N LEU A 61 7.56 6.01 1.29
CA LEU A 61 6.23 6.48 0.91
C LEU A 61 5.13 6.06 1.90
N LEU A 62 5.39 5.06 2.74
CA LEU A 62 4.37 4.48 3.62
C LEU A 62 4.74 4.59 5.09
N GLN A 63 3.74 4.98 5.89
CA GLN A 63 3.83 5.04 7.33
C GLN A 63 2.90 3.98 7.94
N GLU A 64 3.36 3.26 8.96
CA GLU A 64 2.54 2.34 9.74
C GLU A 64 1.51 3.09 10.60
N VAL A 65 0.31 2.51 10.73
CA VAL A 65 -0.84 3.11 11.43
C VAL A 65 -1.54 2.10 12.32
#